data_AF-A0A1V3XP29-F1
#
_entry.id   AF-A0A1V3XP29-F1
#
_cell.length_a   1.000
_cell.length_b   1.000
_cell.length_c   1.000
_cell.angle_alpha   90.00
_cell.angle_beta   90.00
_cell.angle_gamma   90.00
#
_symmetry.space_group_name_H-M   'P 1'
#
loop_
_entity.id
_entity.type
_entity.pdbx_description
1 polymer ?
#
loop_
_entity_poly.entity_id
_entity_poly.type
_entity_poly.pdbx_seq_one_letter_code
_entity_poly.pdbx_strand_id
1 'polypeptide(L)'
;MSELPRDPRSQQPWNPEPLAGNYNECAQLSAVIVKANTNDTNPTTRAVMFHLGQFIKQGVPDTYGFTGVDESQSTGDTVALTYSGGITGLNSLVKFRWNGSGVEVLGNTPGG
;
A
#
# COMPACT_ATOMS: atom_id res chain seq x y z
N MET A 1 1.80 19.28 8.87
CA MET A 1 1.54 17.83 8.71
C MET A 1 1.31 17.57 7.24
N SER A 2 1.89 16.52 6.66
CA SER A 2 1.70 16.22 5.24
C SER A 2 0.47 15.36 5.11
N GLU A 3 -0.64 15.95 4.68
CA GLU A 3 -1.88 15.22 4.45
C GLU A 3 -1.83 14.50 3.11
N LEU A 4 -2.40 13.30 3.07
CA LEU A 4 -2.59 12.57 1.82
C LEU A 4 -3.54 13.36 0.91
N PRO A 5 -3.30 13.40 -0.42
CA PRO A 5 -4.29 13.94 -1.34
C PRO A 5 -5.59 13.13 -1.20
N ARG A 6 -6.73 13.81 -1.36
CA ARG A 6 -8.07 13.21 -1.25
C ARG A 6 -8.24 12.05 -2.24
N ASP A 7 -9.12 11.12 -1.90
CA ASP A 7 -9.46 10.02 -2.79
C ASP A 7 -9.96 10.57 -4.14
N PRO A 8 -9.36 10.20 -5.29
CA PRO A 8 -9.71 10.78 -6.58
C PRO A 8 -11.16 10.46 -7.00
N ARG A 9 -11.71 9.32 -6.57
CA ARG A 9 -13.07 8.86 -6.96
C ARG A 9 -14.17 9.57 -6.19
N SER A 10 -14.05 9.65 -4.87
CA SER A 10 -15.09 10.16 -3.96
C SER A 10 -14.81 11.55 -3.39
N GLN A 11 -13.58 12.07 -3.56
CA GLN A 11 -13.08 13.31 -2.94
C GLN A 11 -13.11 13.31 -1.40
N GLN A 12 -13.36 12.15 -0.78
CA GLN A 12 -13.34 12.00 0.66
C GLN A 12 -11.90 11.92 1.20
N PRO A 13 -11.69 12.28 2.48
CA PRO A 13 -10.44 11.96 3.16
C PRO A 13 -10.25 10.44 3.30
N TRP A 14 -9.03 10.03 3.61
CA TRP A 14 -8.72 8.64 3.95
C TRP A 14 -9.09 8.35 5.40
N ASN A 15 -9.57 7.12 5.67
CA ASN A 15 -9.80 6.67 7.04
C ASN A 15 -8.46 6.54 7.77
N PRO A 16 -8.31 7.11 8.99
CA PRO A 16 -7.08 6.99 9.78
C PRO A 16 -6.81 5.57 10.27
N GLU A 17 -7.83 4.71 10.36
CA GLU A 17 -7.68 3.31 10.73
C GLU A 17 -7.19 2.49 9.51
N PRO A 18 -5.98 1.91 9.55
CA PRO A 18 -5.46 1.12 8.45
C PRO A 18 -6.16 -0.24 8.36
N LEU A 19 -6.36 -0.72 7.14
CA LEU A 19 -6.87 -2.07 6.86
C LEU A 19 -5.82 -3.16 7.10
N ALA A 20 -4.58 -2.85 6.76
CA ALA A 20 -3.41 -3.71 6.91
C ALA A 20 -2.15 -2.85 6.86
N GLY A 21 -1.01 -3.37 7.30
CA GLY A 21 0.25 -2.65 7.18
C GLY A 21 1.38 -3.35 7.92
N ASN A 22 2.60 -3.02 7.51
CA ASN A 22 3.84 -3.47 8.14
C ASN A 22 4.71 -2.28 8.55
N TYR A 23 4.07 -1.17 8.96
CA TYR A 23 4.75 0.07 9.33
C TYR A 23 5.90 -0.19 10.30
N ASN A 24 7.09 0.27 9.94
CA ASN A 24 8.29 0.12 10.75
C ASN A 24 9.21 1.33 10.52
N GLU A 25 9.54 2.03 11.60
CA GLU A 25 10.42 3.21 11.56
C GLU A 25 11.87 2.86 11.24
N CYS A 26 12.26 1.61 11.45
CA CYS A 26 13.61 1.10 11.17
C CYS A 26 13.73 0.47 9.76
N ALA A 27 12.63 0.26 9.05
CA ALA A 27 12.65 -0.33 7.72
C ALA A 27 12.91 0.74 6.65
N GLN A 28 13.72 0.40 5.64
CA GLN A 28 13.88 1.24 4.46
C GLN A 28 12.59 1.39 3.67
N LEU A 29 11.71 0.39 3.67
CA LEU A 29 10.38 0.52 3.11
C LEU A 29 9.35 -0.17 3.99
N SER A 30 8.28 0.54 4.32
CA SER A 30 7.09 -0.03 4.95
C SER A 30 5.83 0.60 4.35
N ALA A 31 4.68 -0.04 4.53
CA ALA A 31 3.42 0.46 4.02
C ALA A 31 2.25 0.23 5.00
N VAL A 32 1.25 1.11 4.89
CA VAL A 32 -0.08 0.88 5.47
C VAL A 32 -1.13 1.05 4.38
N ILE A 33 -2.15 0.21 4.42
CA ILE A 33 -3.28 0.28 3.49
C ILE A 33 -4.41 1.02 4.17
N VAL A 34 -4.87 2.08 3.53
CA VAL A 34 -6.01 2.88 3.97
C VAL A 34 -7.15 2.74 2.97
N LYS A 35 -8.38 2.98 3.43
CA LYS A 35 -9.57 3.11 2.58
C LYS A 35 -10.15 4.51 2.62
N ALA A 36 -10.84 4.91 1.56
CA ALA A 36 -11.59 6.15 1.54
C ALA A 36 -12.64 6.17 2.66
N ASN A 37 -12.76 7.29 3.37
CA ASN A 37 -13.74 7.47 4.44
C ASN A 37 -15.14 7.73 3.85
N THR A 38 -15.73 6.68 3.30
CA THR A 38 -17.03 6.70 2.61
C THR A 38 -17.89 5.55 3.12
N ASN A 39 -19.21 5.65 2.91
CA ASN A 39 -20.15 4.55 3.14
C ASN A 39 -20.36 3.67 1.89
N ASP A 40 -19.52 3.79 0.87
CA ASP A 40 -19.62 2.95 -0.32
C ASP A 40 -19.35 1.48 0.01
N THR A 41 -20.04 0.57 -0.68
CA THR A 41 -19.82 -0.88 -0.55
C THR A 41 -18.40 -1.29 -0.96
N ASN A 42 -17.81 -0.57 -1.92
CA ASN A 42 -16.45 -0.81 -2.43
C ASN A 42 -15.64 0.50 -2.37
N PRO A 43 -15.20 0.93 -1.18
CA PRO A 43 -14.41 2.14 -1.04
C PRO A 43 -13.05 1.96 -1.72
N THR A 44 -12.50 3.03 -2.31
CA THR A 44 -11.15 2.99 -2.85
C THR A 44 -10.15 2.67 -1.74
N THR A 45 -9.20 1.78 -1.99
CA THR A 45 -8.06 1.55 -1.10
C THR A 45 -6.78 2.10 -1.70
N ARG A 46 -5.82 2.43 -0.85
CA ARG A 46 -4.49 2.91 -1.25
C ARG A 46 -3.43 2.42 -0.27
N ALA A 47 -2.29 1.96 -0.77
CA ALA A 47 -1.11 1.75 0.06
C ALA A 47 -0.30 3.04 0.21
N VAL A 48 -0.14 3.49 1.45
CA VAL A 48 0.68 4.64 1.87
C VAL A 48 2.04 4.09 2.27
N MET A 49 3.11 4.59 1.67
CA MET A 49 4.46 4.05 1.88
C MET A 49 5.34 5.01 2.67
N PHE A 50 6.26 4.42 3.43
CA PHE A 50 7.17 5.12 4.34
C PHE A 50 8.60 4.62 4.15
N HIS A 51 9.55 5.54 4.17
CA HIS A 51 10.98 5.26 4.20
C HIS A 51 11.51 5.68 5.57
N LEU A 52 12.01 4.73 6.38
CA LEU A 52 12.51 5.00 7.73
C LEU A 52 11.47 5.73 8.60
N GLY A 53 10.21 5.27 8.56
CA GLY A 53 9.08 5.87 9.25
C GLY A 53 8.55 7.19 8.65
N GLN A 54 9.20 7.73 7.62
CA GLN A 54 8.80 8.99 6.99
C GLN A 54 7.94 8.77 5.76
N PHE A 55 6.81 9.46 5.68
CA PHE A 55 5.90 9.37 4.53
C PHE A 55 6.58 9.78 3.21
N ILE A 56 6.50 8.92 2.19
CA ILE A 56 7.06 9.17 0.87
C ILE A 56 6.02 9.90 0.01
N LYS A 57 6.26 11.19 -0.27
CA LYS A 57 5.31 12.05 -1.01
C LYS A 57 5.34 11.87 -2.52
N GLN A 58 6.51 11.53 -3.07
CA GLN A 58 6.80 11.50 -4.49
C GLN A 58 7.67 10.29 -4.82
N GLY A 59 7.72 9.89 -6.09
CA GLY A 59 8.47 8.69 -6.49
C GLY A 59 7.84 7.40 -5.97
N VAL A 60 6.53 7.41 -5.71
CA VAL A 60 5.75 6.21 -5.40
C VAL A 60 4.82 5.95 -6.59
N PRO A 61 4.74 4.71 -7.11
CA PRO A 61 3.77 4.36 -8.15
C PRO A 61 2.33 4.47 -7.62
N ASP A 62 1.35 4.38 -8.51
CA ASP A 62 -0.05 4.29 -8.09
C ASP A 62 -0.30 2.95 -7.37
N THR A 63 -0.77 3.05 -6.13
CA THR A 63 -0.94 1.92 -5.20
C THR A 63 -2.40 1.67 -4.84
N TYR A 64 -3.32 2.00 -5.74
CA TYR A 64 -4.74 1.83 -5.51
C TYR A 64 -5.16 0.36 -5.64
N GLY A 65 -6.20 -0.01 -4.89
CA GLY A 65 -6.84 -1.33 -5.00
C GLY A 65 -6.25 -2.40 -4.10
N PHE A 66 -5.00 -2.30 -3.63
CA PHE A 66 -4.44 -3.26 -2.68
C PHE A 66 -5.23 -3.30 -1.37
N THR A 67 -5.36 -4.50 -0.80
CA THR A 67 -6.18 -4.76 0.40
C THR A 67 -5.39 -5.40 1.54
N GLY A 68 -4.20 -5.94 1.27
CA GLY A 68 -3.34 -6.56 2.29
C GLY A 68 -1.85 -6.36 2.06
N VAL A 69 -1.07 -6.69 3.09
CA VAL A 69 0.39 -6.79 3.06
C VAL A 69 0.76 -8.22 3.40
N ASP A 70 1.64 -8.83 2.61
CA ASP A 70 2.22 -10.15 2.90
C ASP A 70 3.56 -9.95 3.62
N GLU A 71 3.55 -10.09 4.94
CA GLU A 71 4.74 -9.93 5.77
C GLU A 71 5.79 -11.02 5.50
N SER A 72 5.37 -12.22 5.09
CA SER A 72 6.29 -13.33 4.80
C SER A 72 7.14 -13.08 3.54
N GLN A 73 6.61 -12.25 2.63
CA GLN A 73 7.25 -11.86 1.39
C GLN A 73 7.84 -10.44 1.44
N SER A 74 7.77 -9.77 2.60
CA SER A 74 8.32 -8.44 2.85
C SER A 74 9.68 -8.53 3.56
N THR A 75 10.56 -7.58 3.28
CA THR A 75 11.90 -7.45 3.87
C THR A 75 12.10 -6.02 4.37
N GLY A 76 13.30 -5.67 4.85
CA GLY A 76 13.58 -4.31 5.31
C GLY A 76 13.45 -3.23 4.23
N ASP A 77 13.64 -3.57 2.95
CA ASP A 77 13.60 -2.65 1.81
C ASP A 77 12.47 -2.93 0.81
N THR A 78 11.74 -4.04 1.01
CA THR A 78 10.72 -4.54 0.08
C THR A 78 9.40 -4.76 0.81
N VAL A 79 8.30 -4.28 0.23
CA VAL A 79 6.94 -4.53 0.70
C VAL A 79 6.19 -5.33 -0.34
N ALA A 80 5.58 -6.44 0.06
CA ALA A 80 4.69 -7.23 -0.78
C ALA A 80 3.23 -6.86 -0.49
N LEU A 81 2.55 -6.28 -1.48
CA LEU A 81 1.13 -5.92 -1.38
C LEU A 81 0.27 -6.97 -2.07
N THR A 82 -0.88 -7.26 -1.47
CA THR A 82 -1.85 -8.22 -1.99
C THR A 82 -3.15 -7.55 -2.40
N TYR A 83 -3.75 -8.07 -3.47
CA TYR A 83 -5.10 -7.76 -3.90
C TYR A 83 -5.99 -8.97 -3.71
N SER A 84 -7.04 -8.85 -2.91
CA SER A 84 -8.08 -9.86 -2.73
C SER A 84 -9.39 -9.39 -3.37
N GLY A 85 -9.58 -9.70 -4.65
CA GLY A 85 -10.79 -9.35 -5.42
C GLY A 85 -12.04 -10.17 -5.05
N GLY A 86 -12.12 -10.73 -3.84
CA GLY A 86 -13.21 -11.60 -3.39
C GLY A 86 -13.26 -12.99 -4.02
N ILE A 87 -12.34 -13.32 -4.94
CA ILE A 87 -12.21 -14.66 -5.51
C ILE A 87 -11.11 -15.41 -4.76
N THR A 88 -11.52 -16.40 -3.95
CA THR A 88 -10.62 -17.28 -3.22
C THR A 88 -9.65 -17.97 -4.17
N GLY A 89 -8.34 -17.82 -3.95
CA GLY A 89 -7.28 -18.45 -4.76
C GLY A 89 -6.70 -17.57 -5.88
N LEU A 90 -7.19 -16.34 -6.07
CA LEU A 90 -6.66 -15.36 -7.04
C LEU A 90 -6.09 -14.12 -6.33
N ASN A 91 -5.21 -14.36 -5.35
CA ASN A 91 -4.48 -13.27 -4.72
C ASN A 91 -3.36 -12.82 -5.67
N SER A 92 -3.45 -11.61 -6.21
CA SER A 92 -2.32 -11.01 -6.91
C SER A 92 -1.36 -10.43 -5.89
N LEU A 93 -0.08 -10.77 -6.00
CA LEU A 93 0.98 -10.25 -5.13
C LEU A 93 1.91 -9.38 -5.96
N VAL A 94 2.11 -8.13 -5.54
CA VAL A 94 2.99 -7.18 -6.20
C VAL A 94 4.03 -6.71 -5.20
N LYS A 95 5.30 -6.83 -5.56
CA LYS A 95 6.41 -6.39 -4.71
C LYS A 95 6.88 -5.01 -5.11
N PHE A 96 7.12 -4.18 -4.10
CA PHE A 96 7.64 -2.82 -4.21
C PHE A 96 8.94 -2.73 -3.41
N ARG A 97 9.94 -2.03 -3.94
CA ARG A 97 11.24 -1.88 -3.28
C ARG A 97 11.69 -0.43 -3.28
N TRP A 98 12.40 -0.02 -2.22
CA TRP A 98 13.13 1.24 -2.21
C TRP A 98 14.44 1.14 -2.99
N ASN A 99 14.64 1.98 -4.01
CA ASN A 99 15.83 1.93 -4.87
C ASN A 99 16.91 2.98 -4.54
N GLY A 100 16.77 3.67 -3.40
CA GLY A 100 17.65 4.75 -2.99
C GLY A 100 17.12 6.15 -3.32
N SER A 101 16.17 6.27 -4.24
CA SER A 101 15.55 7.56 -4.61
C SER A 101 14.02 7.56 -4.56
N GLY A 102 13.41 6.40 -4.77
CA GLY A 102 11.97 6.21 -4.76
C GLY A 102 11.60 4.74 -4.64
N VAL A 103 10.31 4.49 -4.77
CA VAL A 103 9.74 3.15 -4.79
C VAL A 103 9.63 2.67 -6.23
N GLU A 104 10.13 1.47 -6.49
CA GLU A 104 9.98 0.78 -7.78
C GLU A 104 9.16 -0.50 -7.63
N VAL A 105 8.50 -0.90 -8.71
CA VAL A 105 7.77 -2.17 -8.79
C VAL A 105 8.75 -3.25 -9.24
N LEU A 106 8.89 -4.32 -8.45
CA LEU A 106 9.73 -5.47 -8.80
C LEU A 106 9.01 -6.50 -9.68
N GLY A 107 7.68 -6.49 -9.68
CA GLY A 107 6.85 -7.36 -10.52
C GLY A 107 5.65 -7.93 -9.79
N ASN A 108 4.69 -8.44 -10.57
CA ASN A 108 3.56 -9.23 -10.09
C ASN A 108 3.98 -10.71 -10.11
N THR A 109 3.93 -11.37 -8.96
CA THR A 109 3.94 -12.82 -8.93
C THR A 109 2.49 -13.27 -8.86
N PRO A 110 1.97 -14.05 -9.84
CA PRO A 110 0.69 -14.72 -9.66
C PRO A 110 0.75 -15.49 -8.34
N GLY A 111 -0.13 -15.18 -7.38
CA GLY A 111 -0.23 -15.95 -6.15
C GLY A 111 -0.70 -17.35 -6.53
N GLY A 112 0.23 -18.31 -6.50
CA GLY A 112 -0.04 -19.73 -6.67
C GLY A 112 -0.56 -20.37 -5.40
#